data_AF-A0A2E2XCH0-F1
#
_entry.id   AF-A0A2E2XCH0-F1
#
_cell.length_a   1.000
_cell.length_b   1.000
_cell.length_c   1.000
_cell.angle_alpha   90.00
_cell.angle_beta   90.00
_cell.angle_gamma   90.00
#
_symmetry.space_group_name_H-M   'P 1'
#
loop_
_entity.id
_entity.type
_entity.pdbx_description
1 polymer ?
#
loop_
_entity_poly.entity_id
_entity_poly.type
_entity_poly.pdbx_seq_one_letter_code
_entity_poly.pdbx_strand_id
1 'polypeptide(L)'
;MEYQQWIEECSLLCGWLEKQLRKVTDSLLRSSGFAFYQEGCNSPLTGIIARNAISRAISQLDYPEQDQSLKKPDDSYAVACVTQDVIDQVDRLNMIKAEFREFHERLRSSYPTGKEGTDVMRLVLRRCGFSRLNLENADRLIPTILAPVSKITWHYNSSQPSRRRTLNDAIVELRTLQDILGEPTHDAIEEEITRLEGRAYSGNLSVAQVLRSASVQSLRIAYSYMDSEGSRQRELTYGKNPAFVLDRNLALECLPPKEVTGNGVAKGRGRPKVISSRLVSRFLRGWYHYENPPLKKQSSNRKAQNPHAKTGVPGIWFALNRHGKPVFAFKSTTGSKTTRSILRYGIKGAWKYAVDHMNSQPPADVRNGLIESAPTEESLERFLESCR
;
A
#
# COMPACT_ATOMS: atom_id res chain seq x y z
N MET A 1 -28.65 -0.11 -18.80
CA MET A 1 -28.58 -1.37 -18.04
C MET A 1 -29.84 -1.44 -17.20
N GLU A 2 -30.66 -2.47 -17.39
CA GLU A 2 -31.96 -2.57 -16.70
C GLU A 2 -31.75 -2.98 -15.24
N TYR A 3 -32.55 -2.43 -14.33
CA TYR A 3 -32.46 -2.66 -12.88
C TYR A 3 -32.40 -4.16 -12.50
N GLN A 4 -33.04 -5.01 -13.29
CA GLN A 4 -33.02 -6.47 -13.15
C GLN A 4 -31.61 -7.08 -13.33
N GLN A 5 -30.82 -6.56 -14.28
CA GLN A 5 -29.44 -7.02 -14.53
C GLN A 5 -28.54 -6.77 -13.32
N TRP A 6 -28.73 -5.63 -12.65
CA TRP A 6 -27.99 -5.33 -11.41
C TRP A 6 -28.32 -6.30 -10.27
N ILE A 7 -29.58 -6.73 -10.16
CA ILE A 7 -30.00 -7.70 -9.15
C ILE A 7 -29.37 -9.07 -9.42
N GLU A 8 -29.43 -9.55 -10.67
CA GLU A 8 -28.89 -10.85 -11.04
C GLU A 8 -27.38 -10.92 -10.81
N GLU A 9 -26.63 -9.91 -11.26
CA GLU A 9 -25.19 -9.83 -11.06
C GLU A 9 -24.82 -9.70 -9.57
N CYS A 10 -25.54 -8.88 -8.80
CA CYS A 10 -25.30 -8.76 -7.35
C CYS A 10 -25.58 -10.07 -6.61
N SER A 11 -26.68 -10.76 -6.94
CA SER A 11 -27.05 -12.03 -6.32
C SER A 11 -25.99 -13.10 -6.56
N LEU A 12 -25.48 -13.18 -7.79
CA LEU A 12 -24.40 -14.08 -8.17
C LEU A 12 -23.12 -13.81 -7.37
N LEU A 13 -22.67 -12.55 -7.32
CA LEU A 13 -21.45 -12.17 -6.61
C LEU A 13 -21.56 -12.40 -5.10
N CYS A 14 -22.71 -12.07 -4.49
CA CYS A 14 -22.95 -12.38 -3.09
C CYS A 14 -22.93 -13.90 -2.81
N GLY A 15 -23.54 -14.70 -3.68
CA GLY A 15 -23.50 -16.16 -3.56
C GLY A 15 -22.08 -16.74 -3.70
N TRP A 16 -21.26 -16.19 -4.60
CA TRP A 16 -19.85 -16.56 -4.73
C TRP A 16 -19.05 -16.15 -3.49
N LEU A 17 -19.27 -14.96 -2.96
CA LEU A 17 -18.63 -14.45 -1.75
C LEU A 17 -18.91 -15.37 -0.55
N GLU A 18 -20.17 -15.69 -0.29
CA GLU A 18 -20.56 -16.59 0.81
C GLU A 18 -19.99 -18.01 0.65
N LYS A 19 -20.02 -18.55 -0.58
CA LYS A 19 -19.49 -19.89 -0.87
C LYS A 19 -17.98 -19.93 -0.65
N GLN A 20 -17.26 -18.92 -1.09
CA GLN A 20 -15.81 -18.88 -0.94
C GLN A 20 -15.38 -18.57 0.50
N LEU A 21 -16.14 -17.73 1.23
CA LEU A 21 -15.94 -17.51 2.66
C LEU A 21 -16.05 -18.82 3.45
N ARG A 22 -17.11 -19.62 3.20
CA ARG A 22 -17.27 -20.94 3.82
C ARG A 22 -16.07 -21.86 3.57
N LYS A 23 -15.54 -21.87 2.34
CA LYS A 23 -14.34 -22.66 2.03
C LYS A 23 -13.11 -22.19 2.81
N VAL A 24 -12.90 -20.88 2.91
CA VAL A 24 -11.79 -20.30 3.68
C VAL A 24 -11.93 -20.66 5.16
N THR A 25 -13.11 -20.49 5.74
CA THR A 25 -13.37 -20.80 7.16
C THR A 25 -13.18 -22.29 7.44
N ASP A 26 -13.75 -23.16 6.62
CA ASP A 26 -13.64 -24.61 6.78
C ASP A 26 -12.19 -25.10 6.65
N SER A 27 -11.41 -24.47 5.78
CA SER A 27 -9.99 -24.81 5.59
C SER A 27 -9.13 -24.26 6.73
N LEU A 28 -9.42 -23.06 7.22
CA LEU A 28 -8.75 -22.45 8.37
C LEU A 28 -8.92 -23.29 9.64
N LEU A 29 -10.15 -23.77 9.88
CA LEU A 29 -10.49 -24.59 11.04
C LEU A 29 -9.81 -25.97 11.01
N ARG A 30 -9.53 -26.50 9.82
CA ARG A 30 -8.80 -27.75 9.62
C ARG A 30 -7.29 -27.58 9.60
N SER A 31 -6.79 -26.37 9.42
CA SER A 31 -5.35 -26.09 9.36
C SER A 31 -4.72 -26.17 10.76
N SER A 32 -3.55 -26.80 10.81
CA SER A 32 -2.61 -26.71 11.93
C SER A 32 -1.68 -25.50 11.74
N GLY A 33 -1.08 -25.04 12.84
CA GLY A 33 -0.13 -23.91 12.82
C GLY A 33 -0.47 -22.86 13.88
N PHE A 34 0.46 -21.94 14.11
CA PHE A 34 0.26 -20.83 15.03
C PHE A 34 -0.96 -19.98 14.64
N ALA A 35 -1.76 -19.57 15.63
CA ALA A 35 -2.85 -18.63 15.44
C ALA A 35 -2.95 -17.73 16.67
N PHE A 36 -3.26 -16.46 16.43
CA PHE A 36 -3.38 -15.42 17.45
C PHE A 36 -4.61 -14.56 17.13
N TYR A 37 -5.41 -14.28 18.15
CA TYR A 37 -6.53 -13.37 18.08
C TYR A 37 -6.65 -12.59 19.38
N GLN A 38 -6.83 -11.27 19.30
CA GLN A 38 -7.14 -10.44 20.45
C GLN A 38 -8.13 -9.35 20.05
N GLU A 39 -9.10 -9.07 20.89
CA GLU A 39 -10.11 -8.02 20.68
C GLU A 39 -9.95 -6.97 21.76
N GLY A 40 -9.63 -5.73 21.38
CA GLY A 40 -9.34 -4.65 22.30
C GLY A 40 -8.31 -5.07 23.37
N CYS A 41 -8.60 -4.73 24.62
CA CYS A 41 -7.76 -5.06 25.79
C CYS A 41 -8.01 -6.46 26.36
N ASN A 42 -8.80 -7.31 25.70
CA ASN A 42 -9.07 -8.66 26.18
C ASN A 42 -7.81 -9.53 26.13
N SER A 43 -7.83 -10.65 26.86
CA SER A 43 -6.72 -11.61 26.83
C SER A 43 -6.54 -12.20 25.43
N PRO A 44 -5.29 -12.38 24.96
CA PRO A 44 -5.04 -12.98 23.66
C PRO A 44 -5.45 -14.45 23.64
N LEU A 45 -6.16 -14.84 22.59
CA LEU A 45 -6.51 -16.20 22.25
C LEU A 45 -5.42 -16.79 21.35
N THR A 46 -5.15 -18.08 21.49
CA THR A 46 -4.20 -18.82 20.66
C THR A 46 -4.78 -20.14 20.15
N GLY A 47 -4.09 -20.76 19.18
CA GLY A 47 -4.43 -22.10 18.67
C GLY A 47 -5.84 -22.18 18.08
N ILE A 48 -6.57 -23.25 18.39
CA ILE A 48 -7.91 -23.50 17.81
C ILE A 48 -8.94 -22.44 18.20
N ILE A 49 -8.85 -21.91 19.42
CA ILE A 49 -9.78 -20.88 19.90
C ILE A 49 -9.58 -19.58 19.10
N ALA A 50 -8.32 -19.22 18.82
CA ALA A 50 -8.02 -18.11 17.92
C ALA A 50 -8.55 -18.35 16.51
N ARG A 51 -8.38 -19.54 15.93
CA ARG A 51 -8.91 -19.88 14.59
C ARG A 51 -10.43 -19.74 14.53
N ASN A 52 -11.15 -20.21 15.55
CA ASN A 52 -12.59 -20.02 15.67
C ASN A 52 -12.99 -18.54 15.72
N ALA A 53 -12.24 -17.71 16.46
CA ALA A 53 -12.47 -16.27 16.51
C ALA A 53 -12.19 -15.59 15.16
N ILE A 54 -11.09 -15.94 14.50
CA ILE A 54 -10.72 -15.45 13.16
C ILE A 54 -11.78 -15.83 12.12
N SER A 55 -12.24 -17.08 12.14
CA SER A 55 -13.31 -17.58 11.28
C SER A 55 -14.59 -16.77 11.42
N ARG A 56 -15.00 -16.47 12.66
CA ARG A 56 -16.16 -15.60 12.93
C ARG A 56 -15.93 -14.18 12.43
N ALA A 57 -14.76 -13.60 12.72
CA ALA A 57 -14.42 -12.23 12.33
C ALA A 57 -14.45 -12.02 10.80
N ILE A 58 -13.94 -12.97 10.02
CA ILE A 58 -13.93 -12.89 8.54
C ILE A 58 -15.32 -13.10 7.95
N SER A 59 -16.16 -13.89 8.61
CA SER A 59 -17.54 -14.16 8.19
C SER A 59 -18.50 -13.01 8.56
N GLN A 60 -18.09 -12.09 9.44
CA GLN A 60 -18.90 -10.95 9.85
C GLN A 60 -18.91 -9.85 8.78
N LEU A 61 -19.72 -10.06 7.75
CA LEU A 61 -19.92 -9.09 6.68
C LEU A 61 -21.03 -8.08 6.96
N ASP A 62 -21.91 -8.32 7.93
CA ASP A 62 -23.03 -7.41 8.24
C ASP A 62 -22.63 -6.32 9.23
N TYR A 63 -23.35 -5.19 9.22
CA TYR A 63 -23.21 -4.16 10.26
C TYR A 63 -23.72 -4.69 11.61
N PRO A 64 -22.84 -4.92 12.61
CA PRO A 64 -23.30 -5.32 13.94
C PRO A 64 -24.13 -4.21 14.61
N GLU A 65 -23.87 -2.94 14.28
CA GLU A 65 -24.59 -1.76 14.80
C GLU A 65 -26.08 -1.67 14.37
N GLN A 66 -26.51 -2.48 13.40
CA GLN A 66 -27.94 -2.59 13.03
C GLN A 66 -28.70 -3.59 13.90
N ASP A 67 -27.99 -4.36 14.73
CA ASP A 67 -28.55 -5.12 15.82
C ASP A 67 -28.30 -4.34 17.12
N GLN A 68 -29.34 -3.70 17.64
CA GLN A 68 -29.24 -2.88 18.86
C GLN A 68 -28.81 -3.68 20.09
N SER A 69 -28.84 -5.02 20.03
CA SER A 69 -28.34 -5.90 21.08
C SER A 69 -26.82 -6.09 21.07
N LEU A 70 -26.14 -5.74 19.97
CA LEU A 70 -24.71 -5.94 19.80
C LEU A 70 -23.94 -4.67 20.12
N LYS A 71 -23.10 -4.75 21.16
CA LYS A 71 -22.10 -3.72 21.46
C LYS A 71 -21.19 -3.55 20.24
N LYS A 72 -20.84 -2.30 19.89
CA LYS A 72 -19.85 -2.03 18.85
C LYS A 72 -18.57 -2.82 19.16
N PRO A 73 -18.11 -3.69 18.25
CA PRO A 73 -16.93 -4.51 18.50
C PRO A 73 -15.69 -3.61 18.59
N ASP A 74 -14.80 -3.94 19.53
CA ASP A 74 -13.49 -3.31 19.63
C ASP A 74 -12.64 -3.72 18.40
N ASP A 75 -11.55 -2.99 18.14
CA ASP A 75 -10.61 -3.41 17.11
C ASP A 75 -10.04 -4.79 17.44
N SER A 76 -9.96 -5.66 16.43
CA SER A 76 -9.36 -6.99 16.57
C SER A 76 -7.98 -7.07 15.90
N TYR A 77 -7.08 -7.81 16.53
CA TYR A 77 -5.72 -8.08 16.10
C TYR A 77 -5.59 -9.57 15.88
N ALA A 78 -5.42 -9.98 14.63
CA ALA A 78 -5.59 -11.37 14.26
C ALA A 78 -4.59 -11.83 13.20
N VAL A 79 -4.00 -13.00 13.41
CA VAL A 79 -3.17 -13.70 12.43
C VAL A 79 -3.34 -15.21 12.53
N ALA A 80 -3.31 -15.89 11.40
CA ALA A 80 -3.22 -17.34 11.32
C ALA A 80 -2.07 -17.74 10.40
N CYS A 81 -1.19 -18.61 10.89
CA CYS A 81 -0.26 -19.37 10.06
C CYS A 81 -1.01 -20.54 9.43
N VAL A 82 -0.98 -20.63 8.11
CA VAL A 82 -1.79 -21.57 7.33
C VAL A 82 -1.00 -22.17 6.17
N THR A 83 -1.49 -23.28 5.62
CA THR A 83 -0.89 -23.91 4.44
C THR A 83 -1.12 -23.08 3.17
N GLN A 84 -0.37 -23.40 2.11
CA GLN A 84 -0.55 -22.77 0.79
C GLN A 84 -1.98 -22.92 0.27
N ASP A 85 -2.62 -24.08 0.49
CA ASP A 85 -4.01 -24.32 0.06
C ASP A 85 -4.99 -23.30 0.65
N VAL A 86 -4.82 -22.92 1.92
CA VAL A 86 -5.67 -21.90 2.56
C VAL A 86 -5.37 -20.53 1.98
N ILE A 87 -4.10 -20.20 1.73
CA ILE A 87 -3.72 -18.95 1.04
C ILE A 87 -4.40 -18.85 -0.32
N ASP A 88 -4.38 -19.92 -1.11
CA ASP A 88 -5.03 -19.95 -2.42
C ASP A 88 -6.55 -19.75 -2.32
N GLN A 89 -7.20 -20.27 -1.27
CA GLN A 89 -8.62 -19.98 -1.03
C GLN A 89 -8.86 -18.51 -0.68
N VAL A 90 -7.97 -17.89 0.10
CA VAL A 90 -8.06 -16.46 0.45
C VAL A 90 -7.79 -15.58 -0.76
N ASP A 91 -6.86 -15.94 -1.64
CA ASP A 91 -6.59 -15.19 -2.87
C ASP A 91 -7.79 -15.24 -3.82
N ARG A 92 -8.44 -16.41 -3.98
CA ARG A 92 -9.72 -16.52 -4.70
C ARG A 92 -10.82 -15.68 -4.08
N LEU A 93 -10.90 -15.64 -2.74
CA LEU A 93 -11.85 -14.77 -2.04
C LEU A 93 -11.56 -13.29 -2.32
N ASN A 94 -10.29 -12.89 -2.34
CA ASN A 94 -9.88 -11.53 -2.67
C ASN A 94 -10.21 -11.14 -4.11
N MET A 95 -10.12 -12.08 -5.07
CA MET A 95 -10.58 -11.86 -6.45
C MET A 95 -12.08 -11.57 -6.49
N ILE A 96 -12.90 -12.40 -5.84
CA ILE A 96 -14.36 -12.20 -5.77
C ILE A 96 -14.69 -10.85 -5.09
N LYS A 97 -13.98 -10.49 -4.02
CA LYS A 97 -14.13 -9.20 -3.34
C LYS A 97 -13.75 -8.02 -4.25
N ALA A 98 -12.75 -8.17 -5.11
CA ALA A 98 -12.37 -7.15 -6.08
C ALA A 98 -13.44 -6.99 -7.17
N GLU A 99 -13.97 -8.08 -7.71
CA GLU A 99 -15.09 -8.06 -8.66
C GLU A 99 -16.34 -7.43 -8.05
N PHE A 100 -16.66 -7.78 -6.80
CA PHE A 100 -17.78 -7.15 -6.07
C PHE A 100 -17.57 -5.64 -5.88
N ARG A 101 -16.32 -5.22 -5.65
CA ARG A 101 -15.98 -3.79 -5.56
C ARG A 101 -16.24 -3.07 -6.88
N GLU A 102 -15.70 -3.62 -7.97
CA GLU A 102 -15.87 -3.08 -9.31
C GLU A 102 -17.35 -2.99 -9.71
N PHE A 103 -18.14 -4.00 -9.34
CA PHE A 103 -19.59 -4.00 -9.53
C PHE A 103 -20.27 -2.79 -8.87
N HIS A 104 -20.07 -2.59 -7.56
CA HIS A 104 -20.79 -1.52 -6.87
C HIS A 104 -20.25 -0.13 -7.24
N GLU A 105 -18.97 -0.01 -7.61
CA GLU A 105 -18.39 1.24 -8.14
C GLU A 105 -19.04 1.57 -9.49
N ARG A 106 -19.13 0.60 -10.40
CA ARG A 106 -19.79 0.74 -11.71
C ARG A 106 -21.28 1.10 -11.56
N LEU A 107 -22.00 0.44 -10.65
CA LEU A 107 -23.39 0.77 -10.36
C LEU A 107 -23.50 2.23 -9.89
N ARG A 108 -22.71 2.64 -8.90
CA ARG A 108 -22.74 4.02 -8.38
C ARG A 108 -22.43 5.06 -9.44
N SER A 109 -21.45 4.80 -10.29
CA SER A 109 -21.06 5.69 -11.39
C SER A 109 -22.07 5.76 -12.53
N SER A 110 -23.04 4.84 -12.59
CA SER A 110 -24.11 4.86 -13.59
C SER A 110 -25.23 5.87 -13.26
N TYR A 111 -25.17 6.51 -12.09
CA TYR A 111 -26.17 7.49 -11.64
C TYR A 111 -25.57 8.91 -11.55
N PRO A 112 -26.38 9.96 -11.78
CA PRO A 112 -25.90 11.35 -11.81
C PRO A 112 -25.23 11.80 -10.51
N THR A 113 -25.74 11.32 -9.37
CA THR A 113 -25.17 11.64 -8.05
C THR A 113 -24.72 10.39 -7.31
N GLY A 114 -23.63 10.52 -6.54
CA GLY A 114 -23.15 9.42 -5.68
C GLY A 114 -24.16 8.99 -4.61
N LYS A 115 -25.09 9.88 -4.23
CA LYS A 115 -26.18 9.58 -3.30
C LYS A 115 -27.20 8.64 -3.94
N GLU A 116 -27.71 8.99 -5.13
CA GLU A 116 -28.65 8.15 -5.87
C GLU A 116 -28.05 6.77 -6.16
N GLY A 117 -26.80 6.71 -6.63
CA GLY A 117 -26.12 5.44 -6.85
C GLY A 117 -25.98 4.59 -5.57
N THR A 118 -25.79 5.24 -4.42
CA THR A 118 -25.74 4.54 -3.12
C THR A 118 -27.11 4.01 -2.71
N ASP A 119 -28.18 4.76 -2.93
CA ASP A 119 -29.55 4.35 -2.61
C ASP A 119 -30.02 3.20 -3.51
N VAL A 120 -29.66 3.23 -4.80
CA VAL A 120 -29.90 2.11 -5.72
C VAL A 120 -29.11 0.88 -5.28
N MET A 121 -27.84 1.01 -4.92
CA MET A 121 -27.04 -0.12 -4.41
C MET A 121 -27.70 -0.78 -3.19
N ARG A 122 -28.20 0.03 -2.25
CA ARG A 122 -28.94 -0.48 -1.07
C ARG A 122 -30.21 -1.21 -1.48
N LEU A 123 -30.93 -0.71 -2.47
CA LEU A 123 -32.15 -1.33 -2.98
C LEU A 123 -31.84 -2.68 -3.67
N VAL A 124 -30.80 -2.73 -4.50
CA VAL A 124 -30.32 -3.96 -5.15
C VAL A 124 -29.93 -5.00 -4.11
N LEU A 125 -29.10 -4.64 -3.12
CA LEU A 125 -28.74 -5.52 -2.01
C LEU A 125 -29.97 -6.03 -1.24
N ARG A 126 -30.94 -5.16 -0.96
CA ARG A 126 -32.20 -5.55 -0.30
C ARG A 126 -32.96 -6.58 -1.12
N ARG A 127 -33.05 -6.40 -2.44
CA ARG A 127 -33.71 -7.37 -3.34
C ARG A 127 -32.97 -8.70 -3.41
N CYS A 128 -31.66 -8.69 -3.27
CA CYS A 128 -30.83 -9.90 -3.21
C CYS A 128 -30.84 -10.59 -1.84
N GLY A 129 -31.52 -10.03 -0.82
CA GLY A 129 -31.51 -10.55 0.55
C GLY A 129 -30.37 -10.04 1.44
N PHE A 130 -29.43 -9.25 0.90
CA PHE A 130 -28.24 -8.75 1.59
C PHE A 130 -28.39 -7.33 2.14
N SER A 131 -29.58 -7.00 2.64
CA SER A 131 -29.92 -5.63 3.09
C SER A 131 -29.03 -5.05 4.21
N ARG A 132 -28.34 -5.92 4.96
CA ARG A 132 -27.50 -5.57 6.12
C ARG A 132 -25.99 -5.60 5.82
N LEU A 133 -25.63 -5.95 4.59
CA LEU A 133 -24.25 -6.13 4.18
C LEU A 133 -23.46 -4.83 4.38
N ASN A 134 -22.38 -4.93 5.16
CA ASN A 134 -21.41 -3.87 5.31
C ASN A 134 -20.45 -3.89 4.11
N LEU A 135 -20.72 -3.00 3.15
CA LEU A 135 -19.91 -2.86 1.94
C LEU A 135 -18.42 -2.67 2.25
N GLU A 136 -18.06 -1.91 3.30
CA GLU A 136 -16.65 -1.75 3.63
C GLU A 136 -15.99 -3.08 4.03
N ASN A 137 -16.69 -3.95 4.76
CA ASN A 137 -16.17 -5.28 5.11
C ASN A 137 -16.17 -6.22 3.90
N ALA A 138 -17.17 -6.14 3.03
CA ALA A 138 -17.23 -6.88 1.78
C ALA A 138 -16.09 -6.49 0.82
N ASP A 139 -15.73 -5.22 0.76
CA ASP A 139 -14.69 -4.72 -0.15
C ASP A 139 -13.27 -4.93 0.37
N ARG A 140 -13.07 -4.87 1.70
CA ARG A 140 -11.72 -4.97 2.29
C ARG A 140 -11.09 -6.32 1.98
N LEU A 141 -9.93 -6.29 1.32
CA LEU A 141 -9.14 -7.47 1.04
C LEU A 141 -8.54 -8.04 2.32
N ILE A 142 -8.34 -9.35 2.34
CA ILE A 142 -7.72 -10.08 3.44
C ILE A 142 -6.22 -10.17 3.15
N PRO A 143 -5.34 -9.68 4.03
CA PRO A 143 -3.90 -9.75 3.81
C PRO A 143 -3.39 -11.20 3.75
N THR A 144 -2.71 -11.56 2.66
CA THR A 144 -1.92 -12.80 2.52
C THR A 144 -0.43 -12.45 2.54
N ILE A 145 0.34 -13.17 3.35
CA ILE A 145 1.78 -12.92 3.55
C ILE A 145 2.56 -14.20 3.32
N LEU A 146 3.31 -14.25 2.22
CA LEU A 146 4.08 -15.43 1.78
C LEU A 146 5.50 -15.47 2.36
N ALA A 147 5.97 -14.35 2.91
CA ALA A 147 7.31 -14.21 3.46
C ALA A 147 7.51 -15.09 4.72
N PRO A 148 8.75 -15.50 5.05
CA PRO A 148 9.06 -16.23 6.28
C PRO A 148 9.03 -15.29 7.49
N VAL A 149 7.82 -14.90 7.91
CA VAL A 149 7.64 -13.90 8.95
C VAL A 149 8.09 -14.44 10.31
N SER A 150 8.92 -13.66 11.01
CA SER A 150 9.36 -13.96 12.38
C SER A 150 8.66 -13.11 13.43
N LYS A 151 8.14 -11.94 13.04
CA LYS A 151 7.45 -11.03 13.96
C LYS A 151 6.33 -10.25 13.30
N ILE A 152 5.19 -10.16 13.97
CA ILE A 152 4.04 -9.33 13.62
C ILE A 152 3.71 -8.36 14.75
N THR A 153 3.45 -7.11 14.39
CA THR A 153 3.09 -6.04 15.30
C THR A 153 1.97 -5.20 14.69
N TRP A 154 1.05 -4.70 15.52
CA TRP A 154 0.01 -3.76 15.08
C TRP A 154 0.32 -2.34 15.53
N HIS A 155 -0.03 -1.36 14.70
CA HIS A 155 0.20 0.05 14.97
C HIS A 155 -1.00 0.88 14.54
N TYR A 156 -1.40 1.84 15.37
CA TYR A 156 -2.33 2.88 14.99
C TYR A 156 -1.61 4.00 14.25
N ASN A 157 -2.00 4.22 13.00
CA ASN A 157 -1.57 5.36 12.22
C ASN A 157 -2.71 6.38 12.16
N SER A 158 -2.56 7.50 12.88
CA SER A 158 -3.39 8.69 12.67
C SER A 158 -2.85 9.45 11.46
N SER A 159 -3.65 9.49 10.39
CA SER A 159 -3.35 10.31 9.22
C SER A 159 -4.51 11.24 8.94
N GLN A 160 -4.21 12.50 8.64
CA GLN A 160 -5.23 13.41 8.15
C GLN A 160 -5.37 13.20 6.64
N PRO A 161 -6.53 12.74 6.14
CA PRO A 161 -6.68 12.47 4.73
C PRO A 161 -6.53 13.78 3.96
N SER A 162 -5.59 13.81 3.02
CA SER A 162 -5.32 14.96 2.18
C SER A 162 -5.15 14.52 0.72
N ARG A 163 -5.52 15.41 -0.20
CA ARG A 163 -5.25 15.28 -1.62
C ARG A 163 -4.21 16.31 -2.02
N ARG A 164 -3.30 15.92 -2.90
CA ARG A 164 -2.43 16.87 -3.58
C ARG A 164 -3.24 17.57 -4.66
N ARG A 165 -3.25 18.89 -4.62
CA ARG A 165 -3.89 19.78 -5.58
C ARG A 165 -2.88 20.82 -6.07
N THR A 166 -3.32 21.68 -6.96
CA THR A 166 -2.57 22.83 -7.44
C THR A 166 -3.17 24.14 -6.90
N LEU A 167 -2.40 25.22 -6.99
CA LEU A 167 -2.91 26.56 -6.69
C LEU A 167 -4.09 26.92 -7.63
N ASN A 168 -4.04 26.48 -8.89
CA ASN A 168 -5.14 26.66 -9.85
C ASN A 168 -6.41 25.95 -9.39
N ASP A 169 -6.33 24.73 -8.85
CA ASP A 169 -7.50 24.05 -8.29
C ASP A 169 -8.11 24.87 -7.14
N ALA A 170 -7.28 25.52 -6.33
CA ALA A 170 -7.75 26.39 -5.25
C ALA A 170 -8.45 27.65 -5.80
N ILE A 171 -7.92 28.25 -6.88
CA ILE A 171 -8.55 29.39 -7.55
C ILE A 171 -9.92 29.00 -8.12
N VAL A 172 -10.02 27.84 -8.77
CA VAL A 172 -11.31 27.31 -9.27
C VAL A 172 -12.31 27.12 -8.13
N GLU A 173 -11.87 26.57 -7.00
CA GLU A 173 -12.72 26.40 -5.82
C GLU A 173 -13.18 27.76 -5.24
N LEU A 174 -12.31 28.78 -5.24
CA LEU A 174 -12.67 30.14 -4.83
C LEU A 174 -13.72 30.77 -5.74
N ARG A 175 -13.59 30.62 -7.07
CA ARG A 175 -14.60 31.08 -8.04
C ARG A 175 -15.94 30.37 -7.82
N THR A 176 -15.90 29.06 -7.56
CA THR A 176 -17.11 28.30 -7.24
C THR A 176 -17.77 28.82 -5.94
N LEU A 177 -16.97 29.17 -4.92
CA LEU A 177 -17.49 29.77 -3.69
C LEU A 177 -18.04 31.18 -3.89
N GLN A 178 -17.42 31.98 -4.75
CA GLN A 178 -17.88 33.32 -5.14
C GLN A 178 -19.28 33.26 -5.76
N ASP A 179 -19.52 32.28 -6.64
CA ASP A 179 -20.84 32.05 -7.26
C ASP A 179 -21.91 31.61 -6.25
N ILE A 180 -21.51 30.92 -5.17
CA ILE A 180 -22.43 30.39 -4.14
C ILE A 180 -22.77 31.44 -3.07
N LEU A 181 -21.78 32.22 -2.61
CA LEU A 181 -21.90 33.09 -1.43
C LEU A 181 -22.44 34.50 -1.71
N GLY A 182 -22.55 34.89 -2.99
CA GLY A 182 -23.14 36.16 -3.43
C GLY A 182 -22.30 37.42 -3.15
N GLU A 183 -22.83 38.57 -3.56
CA GLU A 183 -22.21 39.92 -3.56
C GLU A 183 -21.42 40.31 -2.29
N PRO A 184 -21.91 40.15 -1.05
CA PRO A 184 -21.22 40.71 0.12
C PRO A 184 -19.86 40.06 0.42
N THR A 185 -19.57 38.89 -0.17
CA THR A 185 -18.29 38.19 -0.04
C THR A 185 -17.49 38.19 -1.35
N HIS A 186 -18.07 38.76 -2.41
CA HIS A 186 -17.57 38.67 -3.78
C HIS A 186 -16.24 39.40 -3.93
N ASP A 187 -16.21 40.69 -3.57
CA ASP A 187 -14.99 41.52 -3.66
C ASP A 187 -13.84 40.94 -2.85
N ALA A 188 -14.13 40.44 -1.65
CA ALA A 188 -13.13 39.87 -0.76
C ALA A 188 -12.55 38.54 -1.27
N ILE A 189 -13.34 37.76 -2.03
CA ILE A 189 -12.88 36.54 -2.71
C ILE A 189 -12.10 36.90 -3.99
N GLU A 190 -12.54 37.91 -4.73
CA GLU A 190 -11.87 38.39 -5.95
C GLU A 190 -10.47 38.97 -5.65
N GLU A 191 -10.34 39.74 -4.56
CA GLU A 191 -9.04 40.20 -4.03
C GLU A 191 -8.12 39.01 -3.69
N GLU A 192 -8.69 37.95 -3.12
CA GLU A 192 -7.95 36.76 -2.73
C GLU A 192 -7.52 35.92 -3.95
N ILE A 193 -8.35 35.82 -4.98
CA ILE A 193 -8.02 35.21 -6.27
C ILE A 193 -6.88 35.99 -6.92
N THR A 194 -7.01 37.32 -7.01
CA THR A 194 -5.98 38.21 -7.57
C THR A 194 -4.66 38.08 -6.79
N ARG A 195 -4.72 37.97 -5.45
CA ARG A 195 -3.53 37.72 -4.60
C ARG A 195 -2.87 36.37 -4.90
N LEU A 196 -3.65 35.34 -5.23
CA LEU A 196 -3.12 34.01 -5.56
C LEU A 196 -2.52 33.99 -6.97
N GLU A 197 -3.15 34.64 -7.94
CA GLU A 197 -2.67 34.78 -9.32
C GLU A 197 -1.44 35.70 -9.43
N GLY A 198 -1.39 36.79 -8.66
CA GLY A 198 -0.33 37.79 -8.71
C GLY A 198 0.97 37.43 -7.97
N ARG A 199 1.02 36.31 -7.23
CA ARG A 199 2.27 35.87 -6.59
C ARG A 199 3.19 35.18 -7.61
N ALA A 200 4.50 35.26 -7.37
CA ALA A 200 5.54 34.53 -8.14
C ALA A 200 5.46 32.99 -8.07
N TYR A 201 4.36 32.43 -7.55
CA TYR A 201 4.11 31.00 -7.56
C TYR A 201 3.44 30.64 -8.88
N SER A 202 4.04 29.74 -9.65
CA SER A 202 3.37 29.17 -10.83
C SER A 202 2.03 28.55 -10.38
N GLY A 203 0.93 28.74 -11.13
CA GLY A 203 -0.37 28.12 -10.84
C GLY A 203 -0.33 26.59 -10.61
N ASN A 204 0.72 25.93 -11.11
CA ASN A 204 1.06 24.53 -10.88
C ASN A 204 1.71 24.23 -9.51
N LEU A 205 1.84 25.21 -8.62
CA LEU A 205 2.39 25.01 -7.29
C LEU A 205 1.52 23.99 -6.56
N SER A 206 2.15 22.94 -6.05
CA SER A 206 1.44 21.92 -5.29
C SER A 206 1.01 22.45 -3.93
N VAL A 207 -0.27 22.22 -3.61
CA VAL A 207 -0.90 22.53 -2.32
C VAL A 207 -1.62 21.28 -1.81
N ALA A 208 -1.92 21.25 -0.52
CA ALA A 208 -2.64 20.17 0.12
C ALA A 208 -4.08 20.58 0.38
N GLN A 209 -5.04 19.79 -0.09
CA GLN A 209 -6.44 19.87 0.30
C GLN A 209 -6.71 18.79 1.34
N VAL A 210 -6.80 19.19 2.60
CA VAL A 210 -7.22 18.34 3.72
C VAL A 210 -8.72 18.11 3.60
N LEU A 211 -9.11 16.85 3.42
CA LEU A 211 -10.51 16.48 3.16
C LEU A 211 -11.36 16.46 4.43
N ARG A 212 -10.74 16.23 5.59
CA ARG A 212 -11.41 16.17 6.89
C ARG A 212 -10.50 16.77 7.97
N SER A 213 -11.09 17.61 8.82
CA SER A 213 -10.39 18.22 9.96
C SER A 213 -9.96 17.17 10.99
N ALA A 214 -10.78 16.14 11.22
CA ALA A 214 -10.44 15.03 12.10
C ALA A 214 -9.42 14.06 11.44
N SER A 215 -8.39 13.67 12.20
CA SER A 215 -7.47 12.62 11.80
C SER A 215 -8.20 11.28 11.72
N VAL A 216 -8.00 10.54 10.63
CA VAL A 216 -8.49 9.17 10.52
C VAL A 216 -7.44 8.23 11.11
N GLN A 217 -7.83 7.51 12.15
CA GLN A 217 -7.03 6.40 12.68
C GLN A 217 -7.16 5.19 11.75
N SER A 218 -6.03 4.63 11.35
CA SER A 218 -5.94 3.41 10.56
C SER A 218 -5.07 2.40 11.27
N LEU A 219 -5.59 1.18 11.43
CA LEU A 219 -4.83 0.06 11.97
C LEU A 219 -3.96 -0.54 10.87
N ARG A 220 -2.66 -0.72 11.16
CA ARG A 220 -1.69 -1.31 10.25
C ARG A 220 -0.99 -2.50 10.90
N ILE A 221 -0.73 -3.51 10.09
CA ILE A 221 0.12 -4.65 10.45
C ILE A 221 1.52 -4.35 9.94
N ALA A 222 2.52 -4.44 10.82
CA ALA A 222 3.93 -4.45 10.46
C ALA A 222 4.51 -5.82 10.71
N TYR A 223 5.06 -6.45 9.67
CA TYR A 223 5.71 -7.75 9.76
C TYR A 223 7.19 -7.63 9.43
N SER A 224 8.00 -8.44 10.12
CA SER A 224 9.44 -8.55 9.88
C SER A 224 9.81 -9.96 9.46
N TYR A 225 10.73 -10.06 8.52
CA TYR A 225 11.27 -11.33 8.05
C TYR A 225 12.73 -11.15 7.64
N MET A 226 13.46 -12.26 7.51
CA MET A 226 14.78 -12.26 6.89
C MET A 226 14.61 -12.60 5.42
N ASP A 227 15.14 -11.78 4.52
CA ASP A 227 15.15 -12.10 3.11
C ASP A 227 16.19 -13.21 2.79
N SER A 228 16.20 -13.66 1.54
CA SER A 228 17.13 -14.69 1.07
C SER A 228 18.61 -14.29 1.18
N GLU A 229 18.92 -13.01 1.39
CA GLU A 229 20.28 -12.50 1.57
C GLU A 229 20.66 -12.34 3.05
N GLY A 230 19.77 -12.71 3.97
CA GLY A 230 19.98 -12.54 5.41
C GLY A 230 19.83 -11.09 5.88
N SER A 231 19.18 -10.22 5.10
CA SER A 231 18.83 -8.87 5.56
C SER A 231 17.46 -8.86 6.21
N ARG A 232 17.36 -8.13 7.32
CA ARG A 232 16.07 -7.94 8.01
C ARG A 232 15.20 -6.96 7.24
N GLN A 233 14.10 -7.45 6.72
CA GLN A 233 13.07 -6.64 6.08
C GLN A 233 11.95 -6.31 7.07
N ARG A 234 11.29 -5.17 6.83
CA ARG A 234 10.08 -4.77 7.54
C ARG A 234 9.11 -4.16 6.55
N GLU A 235 7.91 -4.70 6.51
CA GLU A 235 6.85 -4.25 5.61
C GLU A 235 5.59 -3.88 6.39
N LEU A 236 4.72 -3.11 5.73
CA LEU A 236 3.47 -2.60 6.30
C LEU A 236 2.31 -2.98 5.40
N THR A 237 1.26 -3.52 6.00
CA THR A 237 -0.02 -3.78 5.34
C THR A 237 -1.19 -3.28 6.17
N TYR A 238 -2.39 -3.32 5.61
CA TYR A 238 -3.63 -2.96 6.29
C TYR A 238 -3.96 -3.96 7.40
N GLY A 239 -4.53 -3.49 8.51
CA GLY A 239 -4.67 -4.29 9.72
C GLY A 239 -6.07 -4.55 10.27
N LYS A 240 -7.17 -4.15 9.59
CA LYS A 240 -8.52 -4.42 10.13
C LYS A 240 -9.06 -5.81 9.82
N ASN A 241 -8.51 -6.51 8.83
CA ASN A 241 -8.83 -7.92 8.58
C ASN A 241 -7.73 -8.80 9.17
N PRO A 242 -8.05 -10.05 9.58
CA PRO A 242 -7.03 -11.01 9.97
C PRO A 242 -6.02 -11.25 8.85
N ALA A 243 -4.75 -11.37 9.20
CA ALA A 243 -3.70 -11.73 8.25
C ALA A 243 -3.52 -13.25 8.16
N PHE A 244 -3.36 -13.77 6.94
CA PHE A 244 -3.01 -15.16 6.68
C PHE A 244 -1.55 -15.22 6.26
N VAL A 245 -0.74 -15.90 7.07
CA VAL A 245 0.70 -16.05 6.87
C VAL A 245 0.95 -17.48 6.42
N LEU A 246 1.78 -17.67 5.40
CA LEU A 246 2.19 -19.00 4.99
C LEU A 246 3.00 -19.65 6.12
N ASP A 247 2.55 -20.80 6.62
CA ASP A 247 3.23 -21.56 7.65
C ASP A 247 4.51 -22.19 7.09
N ARG A 248 5.65 -21.76 7.63
CA ARG A 248 6.97 -22.29 7.32
C ARG A 248 7.64 -22.94 8.53
N ASN A 249 6.84 -23.31 9.55
CA ASN A 249 7.33 -23.86 10.83
C ASN A 249 8.33 -22.94 11.55
N LEU A 250 8.15 -21.63 11.40
CA LEU A 250 8.96 -20.63 12.10
C LEU A 250 8.23 -20.17 13.37
N ALA A 251 8.97 -19.94 14.44
CA ALA A 251 8.44 -19.32 15.64
C ALA A 251 8.04 -17.87 15.32
N LEU A 252 6.73 -17.63 15.23
CA LEU A 252 6.17 -16.32 14.96
C LEU A 252 5.85 -15.60 16.29
N GLU A 253 6.48 -14.45 16.50
CA GLU A 253 6.15 -13.57 17.62
C GLU A 253 5.05 -12.59 17.20
N CYS A 254 3.96 -12.51 17.98
CA CYS A 254 2.87 -11.56 17.74
C CYS A 254 2.73 -10.61 18.92
N LEU A 255 2.77 -9.30 18.65
CA LEU A 255 2.61 -8.26 19.67
C LEU A 255 1.48 -7.30 19.28
N PRO A 256 0.38 -7.21 20.05
CA PRO A 256 -0.69 -6.23 19.83
C PRO A 256 -0.16 -4.79 20.00
N PRO A 257 -0.95 -3.75 19.66
CA PRO A 257 -0.54 -2.36 19.82
C PRO A 257 -0.15 -2.03 21.26
N LYS A 258 0.79 -1.11 21.44
CA LYS A 258 1.27 -0.70 22.77
C LYS A 258 0.17 -0.06 23.62
N GLU A 259 -0.76 0.61 22.95
CA GLU A 259 -1.94 1.23 23.53
C GLU A 259 -2.84 0.20 24.22
N VAL A 260 -2.84 -1.04 23.73
CA VAL A 260 -3.64 -2.16 24.26
C VAL A 260 -2.92 -2.85 25.42
N THR A 261 -1.58 -2.98 25.35
CA THR A 261 -0.80 -3.67 26.38
C THR A 261 -0.47 -2.78 27.59
N GLY A 262 -0.98 -1.55 27.66
CA GLY A 262 -0.65 -0.58 28.72
C GLY A 262 0.81 -0.09 28.70
N ASN A 263 1.60 -0.49 27.69
CA ASN A 263 3.04 -0.22 27.60
C ASN A 263 3.29 1.04 26.77
N GLY A 264 2.82 2.17 27.28
CA GLY A 264 3.25 3.50 26.88
C GLY A 264 2.35 4.21 25.86
N VAL A 265 2.14 5.49 26.14
CA VAL A 265 1.60 6.49 25.21
C VAL A 265 2.56 6.59 24.02
N ALA A 266 2.13 6.14 22.84
CA ALA A 266 2.88 6.41 21.63
C ALA A 266 2.82 7.91 21.33
N LYS A 267 3.80 8.68 21.81
CA LYS A 267 4.20 9.93 21.15
C LYS A 267 4.64 9.53 19.75
N GLY A 268 3.74 9.67 18.78
CA GLY A 268 4.05 9.44 17.39
C GLY A 268 5.31 10.24 17.06
N ARG A 269 6.40 9.55 16.72
CA ARG A 269 7.42 10.13 15.84
C ARG A 269 6.75 10.28 14.48
N GLY A 270 5.83 11.23 14.40
CA GLY A 270 5.18 11.62 13.16
C GLY A 270 6.28 12.00 12.19
N ARG A 271 6.13 11.55 10.95
CA ARG A 271 6.89 12.10 9.82
C ARG A 271 6.82 13.63 9.93
N PRO A 272 7.92 14.38 9.73
CA PRO A 272 7.88 15.84 9.76
C PRO A 272 6.70 16.34 8.92
N LYS A 273 5.96 17.32 9.46
CA LYS A 273 4.75 17.85 8.83
C LYS A 273 5.11 18.34 7.43
N VAL A 274 4.73 17.56 6.41
CA VAL A 274 4.96 17.99 5.02
C VAL A 274 4.01 19.14 4.70
N ILE A 275 2.80 19.12 5.28
CA ILE A 275 1.76 20.15 5.14
C ILE A 275 1.97 21.22 6.22
N SER A 276 2.15 22.46 5.79
CA SER A 276 2.33 23.60 6.70
C SER A 276 1.03 23.98 7.40
N SER A 277 1.13 24.77 8.47
CA SER A 277 -0.02 25.44 9.09
C SER A 277 -0.55 26.62 8.27
N ARG A 278 0.13 27.03 7.20
CA ARG A 278 -0.23 28.20 6.39
C ARG A 278 -1.33 27.85 5.40
N LEU A 279 -2.49 28.48 5.57
CA LEU A 279 -3.61 28.36 4.64
C LEU A 279 -3.25 28.94 3.27
N VAL A 280 -3.78 28.33 2.21
CA VAL A 280 -3.73 28.87 0.84
C VAL A 280 -4.61 30.12 0.76
N SER A 281 -5.82 30.03 1.33
CA SER A 281 -6.77 31.12 1.43
C SER A 281 -7.53 31.06 2.76
N ARG A 282 -7.91 32.23 3.28
CA ARG A 282 -8.79 32.33 4.48
C ARG A 282 -10.20 31.78 4.24
N PHE A 283 -10.67 31.78 2.99
CA PHE A 283 -12.01 31.30 2.60
C PHE A 283 -12.02 29.78 2.36
N LEU A 284 -10.89 29.22 1.92
CA LEU A 284 -10.73 27.80 1.67
C LEU A 284 -10.24 27.04 2.92
N ARG A 285 -11.16 26.75 3.84
CA ARG A 285 -10.84 25.89 4.99
C ARG A 285 -10.34 24.53 4.51
N GLY A 286 -9.24 24.05 5.09
CA GLY A 286 -8.63 22.77 4.72
C GLY A 286 -7.59 22.85 3.60
N TRP A 287 -7.35 24.02 3.00
CA TRP A 287 -6.33 24.18 1.96
C TRP A 287 -5.05 24.78 2.53
N TYR A 288 -3.93 24.05 2.43
CA TYR A 288 -2.66 24.43 3.05
C TYR A 288 -1.51 24.36 2.06
N HIS A 289 -0.51 25.23 2.26
CA HIS A 289 0.77 25.10 1.59
C HIS A 289 1.58 23.93 2.20
N TYR A 290 2.50 23.34 1.45
CA TYR A 290 3.49 22.42 2.01
C TYR A 290 4.65 23.23 2.64
N GLU A 291 5.24 22.76 3.77
CA GLU A 291 6.36 23.46 4.46
C GLU A 291 7.59 23.56 3.56
N ASN A 292 7.87 22.48 2.84
CA ASN A 292 8.70 22.49 1.65
C ASN A 292 7.75 22.16 0.50
N PRO A 293 7.28 23.12 -0.31
CA PRO A 293 6.63 22.77 -1.56
C PRO A 293 7.56 21.76 -2.22
N PRO A 294 7.07 20.63 -2.76
CA PRO A 294 7.91 19.84 -3.63
C PRO A 294 8.29 20.83 -4.70
N LEU A 295 9.51 21.39 -4.58
CA LEU A 295 10.16 22.09 -5.66
C LEU A 295 9.87 21.16 -6.83
N LYS A 296 9.47 21.75 -7.97
CA LYS A 296 9.51 21.02 -9.23
C LYS A 296 10.71 20.09 -9.08
N LYS A 297 10.59 18.84 -9.52
CA LYS A 297 11.80 18.28 -10.07
C LYS A 297 12.21 19.32 -11.13
N GLN A 298 12.96 20.38 -10.76
CA GLN A 298 14.27 20.61 -11.29
C GLN A 298 14.69 19.19 -11.52
N SER A 299 14.66 18.81 -12.79
CA SER A 299 15.60 17.85 -13.27
C SER A 299 16.91 18.33 -12.66
N SER A 300 17.15 17.92 -11.41
CA SER A 300 18.45 17.91 -10.86
C SER A 300 19.15 17.19 -11.97
N ASN A 301 20.13 17.83 -12.57
CA ASN A 301 21.07 17.18 -13.45
C ASN A 301 21.86 16.12 -12.65
N ARG A 302 21.22 15.36 -11.76
CA ARG A 302 21.53 14.02 -11.28
C ARG A 302 21.42 12.97 -12.40
N LYS A 303 21.45 13.40 -13.67
CA LYS A 303 22.01 12.59 -14.76
C LYS A 303 23.54 12.60 -14.73
N ALA A 304 24.18 13.49 -13.96
CA ALA A 304 25.52 13.25 -13.42
C ALA A 304 25.39 12.51 -12.07
N GLN A 305 26.31 11.60 -11.76
CA GLN A 305 26.40 10.82 -10.50
C GLN A 305 25.67 9.48 -10.39
N ASN A 306 25.39 8.81 -11.50
CA ASN A 306 25.72 7.37 -11.53
C ASN A 306 26.70 7.19 -12.68
N PRO A 307 27.99 7.49 -12.47
CA PRO A 307 28.99 7.21 -13.50
C PRO A 307 28.85 5.74 -13.85
N HIS A 308 28.66 5.47 -15.14
CA HIS A 308 28.59 4.12 -15.64
C HIS A 308 29.48 4.01 -16.86
N ALA A 309 30.45 3.11 -16.80
CA ALA A 309 31.27 2.75 -17.94
C ALA A 309 30.71 1.47 -18.55
N LYS A 310 30.48 1.48 -19.87
CA LYS A 310 30.11 0.27 -20.60
C LYS A 310 31.26 -0.73 -20.50
N THR A 311 30.92 -2.01 -20.35
CA THR A 311 31.91 -3.09 -20.47
C THR A 311 31.93 -3.63 -21.89
N GLY A 312 32.86 -4.56 -22.19
CA GLY A 312 32.89 -5.28 -23.46
C GLY A 312 31.66 -6.17 -23.71
N VAL A 313 30.80 -6.37 -22.69
CA VAL A 313 29.56 -7.15 -22.80
C VAL A 313 28.35 -6.22 -22.81
N PRO A 314 27.56 -6.20 -23.91
CA PRO A 314 26.32 -5.47 -23.97
C PRO A 314 25.36 -5.90 -22.84
N GLY A 315 24.85 -4.93 -22.08
CA GLY A 315 23.92 -5.21 -20.98
C GLY A 315 24.56 -5.32 -19.60
N ILE A 316 25.90 -5.27 -19.50
CA ILE A 316 26.64 -5.14 -18.22
C ILE A 316 27.47 -3.86 -18.24
N TRP A 317 27.41 -3.07 -17.17
CA TRP A 317 28.18 -1.84 -17.01
C TRP A 317 28.79 -1.72 -15.62
N PHE A 318 29.93 -1.04 -15.52
CA PHE A 318 30.44 -0.56 -14.24
C PHE A 318 29.49 0.50 -13.69
N ALA A 319 29.27 0.52 -12.38
CA ALA A 319 28.53 1.56 -11.71
C ALA A 319 29.02 1.73 -10.27
N LEU A 320 28.54 2.77 -9.60
CA LEU A 320 28.62 2.90 -8.14
C LEU A 320 27.26 2.54 -7.53
N ASN A 321 27.27 1.85 -6.39
CA ASN A 321 26.05 1.66 -5.61
C ASN A 321 25.67 2.94 -4.85
N ARG A 322 24.53 2.91 -4.14
CA ARG A 322 24.04 4.05 -3.32
C ARG A 322 25.02 4.53 -2.23
N HIS A 323 26.08 3.76 -1.95
CA HIS A 323 27.13 4.06 -0.98
C HIS A 323 28.47 4.43 -1.65
N GLY A 324 28.48 4.66 -2.98
CA GLY A 324 29.69 5.02 -3.73
C GLY A 324 30.68 3.87 -3.93
N LYS A 325 30.28 2.60 -3.74
CA LYS A 325 31.15 1.44 -3.94
C LYS A 325 30.99 0.85 -5.34
N PRO A 326 32.07 0.35 -5.97
CA PRO A 326 32.02 -0.18 -7.33
C PRO A 326 31.22 -1.49 -7.42
N VAL A 327 30.37 -1.56 -8.44
CA VAL A 327 29.52 -2.71 -8.76
C VAL A 327 29.48 -2.96 -10.26
N PHE A 328 29.19 -4.20 -10.66
CA PHE A 328 28.63 -4.46 -11.98
C PHE A 328 27.12 -4.34 -11.92
N ALA A 329 26.54 -3.56 -12.81
CA ALA A 329 25.11 -3.38 -12.94
C ALA A 329 24.64 -3.97 -14.27
N PHE A 330 23.52 -4.69 -14.23
CA PHE A 330 22.95 -5.38 -15.38
C PHE A 330 21.43 -5.52 -15.20
N LYS A 331 20.71 -5.84 -16.27
CA LYS A 331 19.31 -6.26 -16.16
C LYS A 331 19.27 -7.76 -15.96
N SER A 332 18.66 -8.21 -14.87
CA SER A 332 18.52 -9.64 -14.60
C SER A 332 17.50 -10.30 -15.53
N THR A 333 17.45 -11.64 -15.55
CA THR A 333 16.44 -12.45 -16.27
C THR A 333 14.99 -12.10 -15.94
N THR A 334 14.73 -11.44 -14.80
CA THR A 334 13.40 -10.93 -14.42
C THR A 334 13.10 -9.54 -14.98
N GLY A 335 14.01 -8.97 -15.79
CA GLY A 335 13.92 -7.62 -16.33
C GLY A 335 14.28 -6.50 -15.34
N SER A 336 14.49 -6.83 -14.06
CA SER A 336 14.84 -5.86 -13.02
C SER A 336 16.32 -5.45 -13.10
N LYS A 337 16.62 -4.19 -12.79
CA LYS A 337 18.01 -3.71 -12.70
C LYS A 337 18.64 -4.24 -11.41
N THR A 338 19.68 -5.03 -11.56
CA THR A 338 20.40 -5.69 -10.47
C THR A 338 21.87 -5.23 -10.46
N THR A 339 22.52 -5.32 -9.32
CA THR A 339 23.95 -4.97 -9.18
C THR A 339 24.70 -6.03 -8.37
N ARG A 340 25.98 -6.25 -8.67
CA ARG A 340 26.86 -7.13 -7.90
C ARG A 340 28.11 -6.40 -7.43
N SER A 341 28.40 -6.49 -6.14
CA SER A 341 29.54 -5.80 -5.51
C SER A 341 30.88 -6.38 -5.95
N ILE A 342 31.75 -5.53 -6.49
CA ILE A 342 33.11 -5.92 -6.89
C ILE A 342 33.98 -6.13 -5.65
N LEU A 343 33.85 -5.26 -4.64
CA LEU A 343 34.65 -5.36 -3.40
C LEU A 343 34.37 -6.63 -2.60
N ARG A 344 33.14 -7.16 -2.66
CA ARG A 344 32.76 -8.35 -1.87
C ARG A 344 33.15 -9.66 -2.57
N TYR A 345 33.12 -9.69 -3.90
CA TYR A 345 33.24 -10.94 -4.67
C TYR A 345 34.45 -10.96 -5.61
N GLY A 346 35.28 -9.90 -5.60
CA GLY A 346 36.31 -9.68 -6.61
C GLY A 346 35.73 -9.36 -7.98
N ILE A 347 36.56 -8.83 -8.88
CA ILE A 347 36.13 -8.49 -10.25
C ILE A 347 35.63 -9.73 -10.98
N LYS A 348 36.41 -10.82 -10.97
CA LYS A 348 36.04 -12.09 -11.65
C LYS A 348 34.75 -12.70 -11.09
N GLY A 349 34.58 -12.73 -9.76
CA GLY A 349 33.39 -13.32 -9.14
C GLY A 349 32.13 -12.49 -9.35
N ALA A 350 32.23 -11.16 -9.28
CA ALA A 350 31.11 -10.27 -9.58
C ALA A 350 30.73 -10.27 -11.07
N TRP A 351 31.73 -10.37 -11.95
CA TRP A 351 31.56 -10.44 -13.39
C TRP A 351 30.87 -11.72 -13.84
N LYS A 352 31.38 -12.88 -13.39
CA LYS A 352 30.76 -14.18 -13.67
C LYS A 352 29.27 -14.18 -13.30
N TYR A 353 28.95 -13.67 -12.11
CA TYR A 353 27.57 -13.55 -11.66
C TYR A 353 26.71 -12.68 -12.60
N ALA A 354 27.24 -11.55 -13.05
CA ALA A 354 26.52 -10.65 -13.96
C ALA A 354 26.26 -11.30 -15.33
N VAL A 355 27.25 -12.00 -15.89
CA VAL A 355 27.11 -12.75 -17.15
C VAL A 355 26.10 -13.88 -17.01
N ASP A 356 26.13 -14.60 -15.88
CA ASP A 356 25.24 -15.73 -15.61
C ASP A 356 23.77 -15.33 -15.45
N HIS A 357 23.50 -14.10 -15.01
CA HIS A 357 22.17 -13.67 -14.61
C HIS A 357 21.60 -12.54 -15.47
N MET A 358 22.28 -12.09 -16.51
CA MET A 358 21.77 -11.04 -17.39
C MET A 358 20.62 -11.54 -18.27
N ASN A 359 19.65 -10.66 -18.55
CA ASN A 359 18.42 -10.98 -19.28
C ASN A 359 18.68 -11.55 -20.69
N SER A 360 19.71 -11.05 -21.34
CA SER A 360 20.17 -11.51 -22.65
C SER A 360 21.27 -12.55 -22.47
N GLN A 361 20.94 -13.70 -21.89
CA GLN A 361 21.93 -14.77 -21.67
C GLN A 361 22.56 -15.17 -23.01
N PRO A 362 23.89 -15.15 -23.12
CA PRO A 362 24.58 -15.55 -24.34
C PRO A 362 24.51 -17.08 -24.48
N PRO A 363 24.60 -17.62 -25.71
CA PRO A 363 24.76 -19.05 -25.95
C PRO A 363 25.85 -19.67 -25.07
N ALA A 364 25.68 -20.93 -24.67
CA ALA A 364 26.50 -21.58 -23.64
C ALA A 364 28.00 -21.68 -24.04
N ASP A 365 28.28 -21.81 -25.32
CA ASP A 365 29.59 -21.81 -25.96
C ASP A 365 30.29 -20.43 -25.89
N VAL A 366 29.53 -19.34 -26.00
CA VAL A 366 30.05 -17.96 -25.88
C VAL A 366 30.20 -17.54 -24.41
N ARG A 367 29.36 -18.08 -23.53
CA ARG A 367 29.29 -17.72 -22.10
C ARG A 367 30.63 -17.91 -21.36
N ASN A 368 31.34 -19.01 -21.61
CA ASN A 368 32.62 -19.27 -20.94
C ASN A 368 33.70 -18.27 -21.38
N GLY A 369 33.77 -17.95 -22.67
CA GLY A 369 34.69 -16.92 -23.18
C GLY A 369 34.39 -15.52 -22.61
N LEU A 370 33.11 -15.20 -22.38
CA LEU A 370 32.73 -13.94 -21.73
C LEU A 370 33.07 -13.89 -20.24
N ILE A 371 32.97 -15.01 -19.53
CA ILE A 371 33.39 -15.08 -18.12
C ILE A 371 34.92 -14.90 -18.01
N GLU A 372 35.67 -15.45 -18.96
CA GLU A 372 37.12 -15.32 -19.03
C GLU A 372 37.57 -13.90 -19.45
N SER A 373 36.77 -13.19 -20.23
CA SER A 373 37.00 -11.78 -20.60
C SER A 373 36.59 -10.78 -19.50
N ALA A 374 36.71 -11.16 -18.23
CA ALA A 374 36.41 -10.27 -17.12
C ALA A 374 37.23 -8.97 -17.21
N PRO A 375 36.65 -7.80 -16.91
CA PRO A 375 37.40 -6.56 -16.87
C PRO A 375 38.62 -6.65 -15.94
N THR A 376 39.68 -5.92 -16.27
CA THR A 376 40.90 -5.86 -15.45
C THR A 376 40.74 -4.89 -14.27
N GLU A 377 41.61 -5.01 -13.26
CA GLU A 377 41.70 -4.04 -12.16
C GLU A 377 42.00 -2.63 -12.68
N GLU A 378 42.90 -2.51 -13.66
CA GLU A 378 43.22 -1.25 -14.33
C GLU A 378 41.98 -0.60 -14.98
N SER A 379 41.07 -1.41 -15.57
CA SER A 379 39.82 -0.90 -16.14
C SER A 379 38.87 -0.35 -15.06
N LEU A 380 38.86 -0.98 -13.89
CA LEU A 380 38.08 -0.52 -12.74
C LEU A 380 38.67 0.77 -12.15
N GLU A 381 40.00 0.87 -12.06
CA GLU A 381 40.69 2.06 -11.56
C GLU A 381 40.44 3.27 -12.45
N ARG A 382 40.60 3.14 -13.78
CA ARG A 382 40.25 4.19 -14.75
C ARG A 382 38.80 4.64 -14.63
N PHE A 383 37.89 3.68 -14.41
CA PHE A 383 36.49 4.01 -14.14
C PHE A 383 36.35 4.83 -12.84
N LEU A 384 36.95 4.39 -11.74
CA LEU A 384 36.89 5.09 -10.45
C LEU A 384 37.53 6.49 -10.51
N GLU A 385 38.58 6.69 -11.29
CA GLU A 385 39.18 7.99 -11.56
C GLU A 385 38.23 8.91 -12.32
N SER A 386 37.54 8.41 -13.34
CA SER A 386 36.51 9.18 -14.08
C SER A 386 35.28 9.57 -13.23
N CYS A 387 35.13 8.96 -12.05
CA CYS A 387 34.03 9.24 -11.11
C CYS A 387 34.39 10.30 -10.06
N ARG A 388 35.68 10.64 -9.91
CA ARG A 388 36.19 11.67 -9.01
C ARG A 388 36.16 13.02 -9.72
#